data_AF-A0A818DYM9-F1
#
_entry.id   AF-A0A818DYM9-F1
#
_cell.length_a   1.000
_cell.length_b   1.000
_cell.length_c   1.000
_cell.angle_alpha   90.00
_cell.angle_beta   90.00
_cell.angle_gamma   90.00
#
_symmetry.space_group_name_H-M   'P 1'
#
loop_
_entity.id
_entity.type
_entity.pdbx_description
1 polymer ?
#
loop_
_entity_poly.entity_id
_entity_poly.type
_entity_poly.pdbx_seq_one_letter_code
_entity_poly.pdbx_strand_id
1 'polypeptide(L)'
;FNLFKLDVKTRSANGVNFNIIGEHNTETARTFGSLETKYVVPTYGLTFLEKWNTDNLLKCEITADDQLAQGFKVVFDASLVPHTGKKTAELRTTYVHDKAQIETNIGSDAAGPILNGAIVLGYQGWLAGYQYVYSTTKAGLTKSNFALGYKAKDFTLFANL
;
A
#
# COMPACT_ATOMS: atom_id res chain seq x y z
N PHE A 1 -10.06 -20.96 -11.74
CA PHE A 1 -8.73 -21.58 -11.83
C PHE A 1 -8.34 -21.64 -13.31
N ASN A 2 -7.64 -20.61 -13.80
CA ASN A 2 -7.14 -20.51 -15.19
C ASN A 2 -5.85 -19.66 -15.25
N LEU A 3 -5.01 -19.82 -14.23
CA LEU A 3 -3.78 -19.06 -14.05
C LEU A 3 -2.69 -20.02 -13.57
N PHE A 4 -1.63 -20.18 -14.36
CA PHE A 4 -0.39 -20.76 -13.90
C PHE A 4 0.48 -19.66 -13.31
N LYS A 5 0.92 -19.82 -12.06
CA LYS A 5 1.73 -18.84 -11.34
C LYS A 5 3.01 -19.48 -10.84
N LEU A 6 4.13 -18.84 -11.16
CA LEU A 6 5.45 -19.11 -10.64
C LEU A 6 5.85 -17.92 -9.75
N ASP A 7 6.21 -18.19 -8.49
CA ASP A 7 6.64 -17.19 -7.51
C ASP A 7 8.00 -17.65 -6.95
N VAL A 8 9.06 -16.89 -7.28
CA VAL A 8 10.44 -17.20 -6.91
C VAL A 8 10.98 -16.10 -6.01
N LYS A 9 11.24 -16.45 -4.75
CA LYS A 9 11.82 -15.55 -3.75
C LYS A 9 13.26 -15.96 -3.46
N THR A 10 14.17 -15.01 -3.53
CA THR A 10 15.59 -15.22 -3.22
C THR A 10 16.15 -14.04 -2.43
N ARG A 11 17.23 -14.28 -1.69
CA ARG A 11 17.94 -13.26 -0.93
C ARG A 11 19.40 -13.29 -1.32
N SER A 12 19.94 -12.15 -1.74
CA SER A 12 21.35 -12.04 -2.09
C SER A 12 22.24 -12.06 -0.84
N ALA A 13 23.52 -12.36 -1.03
CA ALA A 13 24.53 -12.27 0.04
C ALA A 13 24.61 -10.86 0.66
N ASN A 14 24.29 -9.83 -0.12
CA ASN A 14 24.28 -8.43 0.33
C ASN A 14 22.97 -8.03 1.04
N GLY A 15 22.07 -8.99 1.30
CA GLY A 15 20.84 -8.77 2.08
C GLY A 15 19.62 -8.27 1.29
N VAL A 16 19.75 -8.09 -0.03
CA VAL A 16 18.65 -7.68 -0.92
C VAL A 16 17.71 -8.87 -1.15
N ASN A 17 16.40 -8.66 -0.98
CA ASN A 17 15.40 -9.66 -1.29
C ASN A 17 14.88 -9.41 -2.70
N PHE A 18 14.85 -10.46 -3.53
CA PHE A 18 14.23 -10.44 -4.83
C PHE A 18 13.02 -11.35 -4.82
N ASN A 19 11.96 -10.89 -5.46
CA ASN A 19 10.75 -11.65 -5.69
C ASN A 19 10.38 -11.55 -7.17
N ILE A 20 10.41 -12.67 -7.88
CA ILE A 20 10.12 -12.76 -9.31
C ILE A 20 8.84 -13.56 -9.46
N ILE A 21 7.84 -12.94 -10.06
CA ILE A 21 6.54 -13.56 -10.31
C ILE A 21 6.35 -13.65 -11.82
N GLY A 22 6.01 -14.84 -12.30
CA GLY A 22 5.55 -15.10 -13.66
C GLY A 22 4.15 -15.70 -13.62
N GLU A 23 3.22 -15.13 -14.36
CA GLU A 23 1.83 -15.57 -14.41
C GLU A 23 1.41 -15.80 -15.86
N HIS A 24 0.73 -16.91 -16.15
CA HIS A 24 0.18 -17.22 -17.46
C HIS A 24 -1.30 -17.54 -17.33
N ASN A 25 -2.14 -16.75 -17.97
CA ASN A 25 -3.59 -16.92 -17.97
C ASN A 25 -4.01 -17.78 -19.17
N THR A 26 -4.59 -18.95 -18.91
CA THR A 26 -4.95 -19.95 -19.93
C THR A 26 -6.20 -19.61 -20.72
N GLU A 27 -7.06 -18.71 -20.23
CA GLU A 27 -8.24 -18.23 -20.95
C GLU A 27 -7.88 -17.15 -21.98
N THR A 28 -7.01 -16.22 -21.58
CA THR A 28 -6.64 -15.05 -22.39
C THR A 28 -5.34 -15.23 -23.16
N ALA A 29 -4.62 -16.33 -22.92
CA ALA A 29 -3.26 -16.60 -23.39
C ALA A 29 -2.24 -15.50 -23.03
N ARG A 30 -2.56 -14.62 -22.06
CA ARG A 30 -1.68 -13.52 -21.64
C ARG A 30 -0.68 -14.01 -20.61
N THR A 31 0.55 -13.53 -20.76
CA THR A 31 1.63 -13.73 -19.79
C THR A 31 1.94 -12.41 -19.12
N PHE A 32 2.06 -12.44 -17.79
CA PHE A 32 2.44 -11.32 -16.95
C PHE A 32 3.71 -11.68 -16.19
N GLY A 33 4.62 -10.72 -16.08
CA GLY A 33 5.82 -10.85 -15.26
C GLY A 33 5.98 -9.65 -14.34
N SER A 34 6.45 -9.88 -13.11
CA SER A 34 6.90 -8.81 -12.24
C SER A 34 8.16 -9.18 -11.49
N LEU A 35 9.08 -8.23 -11.41
CA LEU A 35 10.27 -8.27 -10.58
C LEU A 35 10.09 -7.26 -9.44
N GLU A 36 10.28 -7.71 -8.22
CA GLU A 36 10.29 -6.88 -7.02
C GLU A 36 11.63 -7.04 -6.30
N THR A 37 12.26 -5.93 -5.98
CA THR A 37 13.53 -5.84 -5.26
C THR A 37 13.29 -5.07 -3.98
N LYS A 38 13.53 -5.70 -2.83
CA LYS A 38 13.35 -5.11 -1.51
C LYS A 38 14.67 -5.09 -0.75
N TYR A 39 15.12 -3.89 -0.42
CA TYR A 39 16.32 -3.63 0.34
C TYR A 39 15.96 -2.97 1.68
N VAL A 40 16.35 -3.62 2.78
CA VAL A 40 16.10 -3.13 4.14
C VAL A 40 17.41 -2.58 4.68
N VAL A 41 17.36 -1.38 5.24
CA VAL A 41 18.48 -0.70 5.89
C VAL A 41 18.13 -0.52 7.38
N PRO A 42 18.38 -1.54 8.22
CA PRO A 42 17.93 -1.55 9.61
C PRO A 42 18.48 -0.38 10.44
N THR A 43 19.72 0.05 10.15
CA THR A 43 20.40 1.15 10.86
C THR A 43 19.61 2.46 10.85
N TYR A 44 18.81 2.69 9.81
CA TYR A 44 18.01 3.90 9.65
C TYR A 44 16.50 3.60 9.62
N GLY A 45 16.08 2.37 9.92
CA GLY A 45 14.68 1.91 9.81
C GLY A 45 14.05 2.17 8.43
N LEU A 46 14.87 2.20 7.38
CA LEU A 46 14.43 2.44 6.01
C LEU A 46 14.25 1.12 5.26
N THR A 47 13.23 1.07 4.42
CA THR A 47 13.03 -0.01 3.45
C THR A 47 12.79 0.61 2.09
N PHE A 48 13.59 0.18 1.11
CA PHE A 48 13.43 0.53 -0.29
C PHE A 48 12.84 -0.67 -1.02
N LEU A 49 11.79 -0.43 -1.78
CA LEU A 49 11.16 -1.42 -2.62
C LEU A 49 11.05 -0.86 -4.04
N GLU A 50 11.57 -1.61 -4.99
CA GLU A 50 11.43 -1.32 -6.41
C GLU A 50 10.68 -2.46 -7.06
N LYS A 51 9.66 -2.14 -7.86
CA LYS A 51 8.88 -3.11 -8.60
C LYS A 51 8.79 -2.71 -10.05
N TRP A 52 9.03 -3.67 -10.92
CA TRP A 52 8.89 -3.52 -12.35
C TRP A 52 8.07 -4.67 -12.92
N ASN A 53 7.21 -4.38 -13.90
CA ASN A 53 6.38 -5.41 -14.53
C ASN A 53 6.40 -5.31 -16.07
N THR A 54 5.83 -6.33 -16.71
CA THR A 54 5.76 -6.45 -18.17
C THR A 54 4.87 -5.38 -18.85
N ASP A 55 4.02 -4.68 -18.09
CA ASP A 55 3.26 -3.52 -18.59
C ASP A 55 4.07 -2.22 -18.58
N ASN A 56 5.38 -2.33 -18.30
CA ASN A 56 6.30 -1.21 -18.11
C ASN A 56 5.92 -0.29 -16.95
N LEU A 57 5.20 -0.77 -15.93
CA LEU A 57 5.00 -0.01 -14.71
C LEU A 57 6.25 -0.15 -13.83
N LEU A 58 6.93 0.97 -13.60
CA LEU A 58 7.98 1.11 -12.60
C LEU A 58 7.36 1.69 -11.34
N LYS A 59 7.55 1.04 -10.19
CA LYS A 59 7.13 1.53 -8.88
C LYS A 59 8.35 1.57 -7.95
N CYS A 60 8.53 2.69 -7.27
CA CYS A 60 9.51 2.84 -6.20
C CYS A 60 8.74 3.19 -4.92
N GLU A 61 9.05 2.50 -3.83
CA GLU A 61 8.44 2.69 -2.53
C GLU A 61 9.56 2.83 -1.49
N ILE A 62 9.52 3.90 -0.71
CA ILE A 62 10.44 4.17 0.39
C ILE A 62 9.62 4.20 1.66
N THR A 63 9.89 3.28 2.56
CA THR A 63 9.25 3.21 3.88
C THR A 63 10.24 3.60 4.95
N ALA A 64 9.83 4.47 5.86
CA ALA A 64 10.50 4.77 7.12
C ALA A 64 9.58 4.33 8.27
N ASP A 65 10.01 3.34 9.04
CA ASP A 65 9.28 2.79 10.18
C ASP A 65 9.93 3.25 11.49
N ASP A 66 9.10 3.71 12.43
CA ASP A 66 9.45 4.03 13.83
C ASP A 66 10.61 5.03 14.02
N GLN A 67 10.91 5.85 13.00
CA GLN A 67 12.01 6.83 13.05
C GLN A 67 11.68 8.08 13.87
N LEU A 68 10.43 8.53 13.86
CA LEU A 68 10.00 9.73 14.60
C LEU A 68 9.37 9.39 15.95
N ALA A 69 8.51 8.36 15.97
CA ALA A 69 7.84 7.87 17.16
C ALA A 69 7.47 6.40 16.96
N GLN A 70 7.37 5.65 18.05
CA GLN A 70 6.89 4.26 18.02
C GLN A 70 5.48 4.20 17.44
N GLY A 71 5.27 3.31 16.47
CA GLY A 71 4.03 3.15 15.73
C GLY A 71 3.85 4.13 14.57
N PHE A 72 4.82 5.03 14.33
CA PHE A 72 4.77 5.99 13.22
C PHE A 72 5.48 5.42 11.99
N LYS A 73 4.76 5.35 10.88
CA LYS A 73 5.23 4.85 9.59
C LYS A 73 4.97 5.89 8.52
N VAL A 74 6.00 6.20 7.73
CA VAL A 74 5.88 7.03 6.53
C VAL A 74 6.25 6.19 5.34
N VAL A 75 5.42 6.20 4.30
CA VAL A 75 5.67 5.54 3.04
C VAL A 75 5.53 6.54 1.92
N PHE A 76 6.57 6.68 1.12
CA PHE A 76 6.54 7.42 -0.12
C PHE A 76 6.53 6.43 -1.29
N ASP A 77 5.49 6.49 -2.09
CA ASP A 77 5.31 5.68 -3.29
C ASP A 77 5.38 6.57 -4.53
N ALA A 78 6.17 6.18 -5.51
CA ALA A 78 6.19 6.79 -6.83
C ALA A 78 5.99 5.70 -7.89
N SER A 79 5.20 6.00 -8.92
CA SER A 79 5.05 5.12 -10.07
C SER A 79 5.19 5.87 -11.39
N LEU A 80 5.73 5.19 -12.38
CA LEU A 80 5.96 5.70 -13.73
C LEU A 80 5.60 4.62 -14.74
N VAL A 81 4.82 5.00 -15.74
CA VAL A 81 4.55 4.20 -16.94
C VAL A 81 5.24 4.89 -18.13
N PRO A 82 6.46 4.47 -18.54
CA PRO A 82 7.27 5.21 -19.51
C PRO A 82 6.58 5.44 -20.85
N HIS A 83 5.81 4.46 -21.34
CA HIS A 83 5.18 4.54 -22.65
C HIS A 83 4.00 5.53 -22.72
N THR A 84 3.30 5.78 -21.61
CA THR A 84 2.24 6.81 -21.54
C THR A 84 2.74 8.12 -20.91
N GLY A 85 3.91 8.11 -20.27
CA GLY A 85 4.38 9.20 -19.43
C GLY A 85 3.58 9.39 -18.13
N LYS A 86 2.61 8.51 -17.82
CA LYS A 86 1.81 8.61 -16.60
C LYS A 86 2.71 8.45 -15.38
N LYS A 87 2.65 9.43 -14.48
CA LYS A 87 3.37 9.46 -13.21
C LYS A 87 2.37 9.60 -12.09
N THR A 88 2.60 8.88 -11.01
CA THR A 88 1.88 9.09 -9.75
C THR A 88 2.88 9.17 -8.61
N ALA A 89 2.58 9.98 -7.61
CA ALA A 89 3.31 10.01 -6.37
C ALA A 89 2.32 10.08 -5.21
N GLU A 90 2.57 9.31 -4.17
CA GLU A 90 1.69 9.13 -3.04
C GLU A 90 2.51 9.11 -1.76
N LEU A 91 2.09 9.92 -0.78
CA LEU A 91 2.70 9.98 0.54
C LEU A 91 1.69 9.46 1.56
N ARG A 92 1.98 8.30 2.12
CA ARG A 92 1.18 7.66 3.16
C ARG A 92 1.86 7.83 4.51
N THR A 93 1.10 8.28 5.49
CA THR A 93 1.55 8.42 6.88
C THR A 93 0.57 7.67 7.75
N THR A 94 1.07 6.70 8.49
CA THR A 94 0.28 5.87 9.40
C THR A 94 0.84 6.03 10.80
N TYR A 95 -0.04 6.26 11.77
CA TYR A 95 0.28 6.24 13.18
C TYR A 95 -0.57 5.19 13.88
N VAL A 96 0.08 4.20 14.49
CA VAL A 96 -0.57 3.11 15.22
C VAL A 96 -0.24 3.26 16.69
N HIS A 97 -1.27 3.26 17.52
CA HIS A 97 -1.22 3.22 18.96
C HIS A 97 -2.16 2.12 19.47
N ASP A 98 -2.00 1.67 20.71
CA ASP A 98 -2.69 0.49 21.27
C ASP A 98 -4.21 0.46 21.07
N LYS A 99 -4.84 1.63 20.95
CA LYS A 99 -6.30 1.80 20.80
C LYS A 99 -6.70 2.67 19.60
N ALA A 100 -5.75 3.17 18.83
CA ALA A 100 -6.05 4.10 17.75
C ALA A 100 -5.09 3.91 16.59
N GLN A 101 -5.62 3.90 15.38
CA GLN A 101 -4.84 3.97 14.16
C GLN A 101 -5.33 5.16 13.35
N ILE A 102 -4.41 6.01 12.92
CA ILE A 102 -4.68 7.14 12.05
C ILE A 102 -3.85 6.94 10.78
N GLU A 103 -4.47 7.13 9.63
CA GLU A 103 -3.81 7.07 8.35
C GLU A 103 -4.17 8.32 7.54
N THR A 104 -3.15 8.98 7.00
CA THR A 104 -3.30 10.10 6.08
C THR A 104 -2.50 9.79 4.84
N ASN A 105 -3.14 9.91 3.70
CA ASN A 105 -2.55 9.59 2.41
C ASN A 105 -2.82 10.72 1.43
N ILE A 106 -1.74 11.29 0.88
CA ILE A 106 -1.78 12.35 -0.11
C ILE A 106 -1.24 11.78 -1.41
N GLY A 107 -2.14 11.51 -2.35
CA GLY A 107 -1.81 11.03 -3.69
C GLY A 107 -1.85 12.15 -4.71
N SER A 108 -1.10 11.99 -5.79
CA SER A 108 -1.21 12.78 -7.01
C SER A 108 -1.43 11.83 -8.19
N ASP A 109 -2.54 12.02 -8.90
CA ASP A 109 -2.78 11.43 -10.22
C ASP A 109 -2.81 12.55 -11.27
N ALA A 110 -2.90 12.18 -12.55
CA ALA A 110 -3.00 13.11 -13.68
C ALA A 110 -4.15 14.13 -13.55
N ALA A 111 -5.18 13.84 -12.74
CA ALA A 111 -6.31 14.72 -12.48
C ALA A 111 -6.08 15.76 -11.36
N GLY A 112 -5.02 15.61 -10.57
CA GLY A 112 -4.69 16.46 -9.41
C GLY A 112 -4.59 15.68 -8.09
N PRO A 113 -4.26 16.38 -6.99
CA PRO A 113 -4.11 15.77 -5.68
C PRO A 113 -5.40 15.15 -5.12
N ILE A 114 -5.26 14.01 -4.44
CA ILE A 114 -6.32 13.34 -3.69
C ILE A 114 -5.84 13.16 -2.26
N LEU A 115 -6.63 13.65 -1.31
CA LEU A 115 -6.39 13.47 0.12
C LEU A 115 -7.30 12.37 0.63
N ASN A 116 -6.73 11.33 1.20
CA ASN A 116 -7.46 10.27 1.90
C ASN A 116 -7.07 10.34 3.38
N GLY A 117 -8.05 10.25 4.26
CA GLY A 117 -7.84 10.13 5.69
C GLY A 117 -8.66 8.99 6.25
N ALA A 118 -8.09 8.23 7.17
CA ALA A 118 -8.78 7.19 7.91
C ALA A 118 -8.40 7.24 9.38
N ILE A 119 -9.37 6.97 10.24
CA ILE A 119 -9.17 6.82 11.69
C ILE A 119 -9.92 5.58 12.15
N VAL A 120 -9.27 4.75 12.96
CA VAL A 120 -9.85 3.57 13.58
C VAL A 120 -9.58 3.63 15.08
N LEU A 121 -10.64 3.53 15.89
CA LEU A 121 -10.56 3.49 17.34
C LEU A 121 -10.98 2.11 17.84
N GLY A 122 -10.23 1.59 18.80
CA GLY A 122 -10.45 0.28 19.41
C GLY A 122 -10.74 0.38 20.90
N TYR A 123 -11.82 -0.26 21.35
CA TYR A 123 -12.16 -0.34 22.78
C TYR A 123 -12.85 -1.66 23.12
N GLN A 124 -12.28 -2.44 24.05
CA GLN A 124 -12.85 -3.71 24.54
C GLN A 124 -13.32 -4.66 23.42
N GLY A 125 -12.53 -4.80 22.36
CA GLY A 125 -12.84 -5.64 21.21
C GLY A 125 -13.65 -4.93 20.12
N TRP A 126 -14.35 -3.83 20.41
CA TRP A 126 -15.01 -3.01 19.40
C TRP A 126 -14.00 -2.18 18.62
N LEU A 127 -14.23 -2.03 17.32
CA LEU A 127 -13.47 -1.21 16.39
C LEU A 127 -14.46 -0.27 15.68
N ALA A 128 -14.21 1.02 15.70
CA ALA A 128 -14.99 1.99 14.94
C ALA A 128 -14.04 2.74 14.00
N GLY A 129 -14.32 2.67 12.70
CA GLY A 129 -13.53 3.26 11.65
C GLY A 129 -14.30 4.33 10.88
N TYR A 130 -13.61 5.39 10.50
CA TYR A 130 -14.11 6.37 9.54
C TYR A 130 -13.04 6.63 8.50
N GLN A 131 -13.43 6.61 7.23
CA GLN A 131 -12.57 6.93 6.10
C GLN A 131 -13.23 8.01 5.25
N TYR A 132 -12.46 8.98 4.82
CA TYR A 132 -12.89 9.98 3.85
C TYR A 132 -11.88 10.15 2.73
N VAL A 133 -12.39 10.55 1.57
CA VAL A 133 -11.58 10.89 0.39
C VAL A 133 -12.03 12.24 -0.13
N TYR A 134 -11.09 13.15 -0.28
CA TYR A 134 -11.29 14.48 -0.82
C TYR A 134 -10.49 14.64 -2.11
N SER A 135 -11.17 15.07 -3.19
CA SER A 135 -10.53 15.36 -4.47
C SER A 135 -10.43 16.87 -4.64
N THR A 136 -9.22 17.39 -4.84
CA THR A 136 -9.02 18.82 -5.09
C THR A 136 -9.60 19.22 -6.45
N THR A 137 -9.64 18.31 -7.42
CA THR A 137 -10.22 18.52 -8.76
C THR A 137 -11.71 18.79 -8.72
N LYS A 138 -12.43 18.09 -7.84
CA LYS A 138 -13.88 18.24 -7.65
C LYS A 138 -14.24 19.23 -6.53
N ALA A 139 -13.22 19.76 -5.84
CA ALA A 139 -13.36 20.59 -4.64
C ALA A 139 -14.38 20.01 -3.62
N GLY A 140 -14.34 18.69 -3.41
CA GLY A 140 -15.36 18.00 -2.62
C GLY A 140 -14.96 16.61 -2.13
N LEU A 141 -15.71 16.16 -1.12
CA LEU A 141 -15.65 14.78 -0.62
C LEU A 141 -16.21 13.84 -1.69
N THR A 142 -15.40 12.88 -2.12
CA THR A 142 -15.77 11.89 -3.13
C THR A 142 -16.19 10.56 -2.50
N LYS A 143 -15.69 10.26 -1.29
CA LYS A 143 -16.07 9.07 -0.52
C LYS A 143 -16.07 9.40 0.98
N SER A 144 -17.01 8.79 1.69
CA SER A 144 -17.15 8.83 3.13
C SER A 144 -17.70 7.48 3.55
N ASN A 145 -16.87 6.69 4.21
CA ASN A 145 -17.17 5.32 4.58
C ASN A 145 -17.06 5.18 6.09
N PHE A 146 -17.99 4.43 6.67
CA PHE A 146 -17.96 4.07 8.08
C PHE A 146 -17.68 2.58 8.19
N ALA A 147 -16.96 2.18 9.23
CA ALA A 147 -16.71 0.79 9.53
C ALA A 147 -16.96 0.52 11.00
N LEU A 148 -17.59 -0.61 11.31
CA LEU A 148 -17.73 -1.12 12.66
C LEU A 148 -17.23 -2.56 12.68
N GLY A 149 -16.35 -2.87 13.61
CA GLY A 149 -15.84 -4.21 13.83
C GLY A 149 -15.96 -4.64 15.28
N TYR A 150 -15.97 -5.94 15.50
CA TYR A 150 -15.88 -6.53 16.83
C TYR A 150 -14.95 -7.74 16.80
N LYS A 151 -13.92 -7.71 17.63
CA LYS A 151 -12.92 -8.76 17.79
C LYS A 151 -13.17 -9.49 19.10
N ALA A 152 -13.72 -10.70 18.99
CA ALA A 152 -13.76 -11.68 20.07
C ALA A 152 -12.49 -12.56 20.04
N LYS A 153 -12.36 -13.48 21.00
CA LYS A 153 -11.24 -14.43 21.04
C LYS A 153 -11.24 -15.38 19.83
N ASP A 154 -12.43 -15.81 19.41
CA ASP A 154 -12.60 -16.88 18.43
C ASP A 154 -13.12 -16.39 17.07
N PHE A 155 -13.60 -15.15 16.99
CA PHE A 155 -14.10 -14.57 15.75
C PHE A 155 -13.84 -13.06 15.68
N THR A 156 -13.82 -12.54 14.45
CA THR A 156 -13.80 -11.11 14.19
C THR A 156 -14.91 -10.77 13.20
N LEU A 157 -15.74 -9.80 13.54
CA LEU A 157 -16.80 -9.28 12.69
C LEU A 157 -16.37 -7.91 12.15
N PHE A 158 -16.62 -7.66 10.87
CA PHE A 158 -16.40 -6.37 10.22
C PHE A 158 -17.61 -6.03 9.37
N ALA A 159 -18.12 -4.81 9.53
CA ALA A 159 -19.15 -4.21 8.70
C ALA A 159 -18.64 -2.86 8.18
N ASN A 160 -18.90 -2.57 6.91
CA ASN A 160 -18.59 -1.29 6.27
C ASN A 160 -19.88 -0.73 5.65
N LEU A 161 -20.05 0.58 5.77
CA LEU A 161 -21.12 1.38 5.16
C LEU A 161 -20.50 2.46 4.26
#